data_AF-A0A2N5G7B2-F1
#
_entry.id   AF-A0A2N5G7B2-F1
#
_cell.length_a   1.000
_cell.length_b   1.000
_cell.length_c   1.000
_cell.angle_alpha   90.00
_cell.angle_beta   90.00
_cell.angle_gamma   90.00
#
_symmetry.space_group_name_H-M   'P 1'
#
loop_
_entity.id
_entity.type
_entity.pdbx_description
1 polymer ?
#
loop_
_entity_poly.entity_id
_entity_poly.type
_entity_poly.pdbx_seq_one_letter_code
_entity_poly.pdbx_strand_id
1 'polypeptide(L)'
;MREIRRLAWHETLEVHELVAYQAVVLNRIKMHYRQVKDDELKQLYAFSIKALEKNLRELLQFYPAAPGFREQEERAETGFYAGDLLGAAKTAVRNYAIAITETATPALREVLVRQLNAAIAWHAQVFYYMYKRSYYPAYNLQQLLLNDIKLAQNAINKGY
;
A
#
# COMPACT_ATOMS: atom_id res chain seq x y z
N MET A 1 26.69 6.78 -14.21
CA MET A 1 25.67 6.19 -13.30
C MET A 1 25.25 7.29 -12.34
N ARG A 2 23.95 7.46 -12.07
CA ARG A 2 23.52 8.38 -11.00
C ARG A 2 23.92 7.75 -9.66
N GLU A 3 24.73 8.45 -8.87
CA GLU A 3 25.19 8.01 -7.57
C GLU A 3 23.99 7.94 -6.62
N ILE A 4 23.59 6.74 -6.20
CA ILE A 4 22.54 6.58 -5.18
C ILE A 4 23.19 6.92 -3.84
N ARG A 5 23.06 8.18 -3.44
CA ARG A 5 23.33 8.59 -2.06
C ARG A 5 22.26 7.99 -1.15
N ARG A 6 22.60 7.82 0.13
CA ARG A 6 21.67 7.35 1.17
C ARG A 6 20.38 8.17 1.13
N LEU A 7 19.22 7.49 1.16
CA LEU A 7 17.93 8.15 1.21
C LEU A 7 17.76 8.95 2.51
N ALA A 8 17.09 10.10 2.42
CA ALA A 8 16.59 10.77 3.60
C ALA A 8 15.47 9.95 4.26
N TRP A 9 15.21 10.23 5.55
CA TRP A 9 14.19 9.50 6.31
C TRP A 9 12.78 9.66 5.74
N HIS A 10 12.42 10.87 5.31
CA HIS A 10 11.10 11.10 4.70
C HIS A 10 10.98 10.38 3.35
N GLU A 11 12.03 10.38 2.51
CA GLU A 11 12.03 9.63 1.24
C GLU A 11 11.89 8.13 1.47
N THR A 12 12.54 7.61 2.51
CA THR A 12 12.41 6.20 2.91
C THR A 12 10.96 5.86 3.25
N LEU A 13 10.25 6.73 3.98
CA LEU A 13 8.85 6.52 4.33
C LEU A 13 7.91 6.68 3.13
N GLU A 14 8.20 7.60 2.20
CA GLU A 14 7.43 7.71 0.95
C GLU A 14 7.60 6.46 0.08
N VAL A 15 8.83 5.94 -0.03
CA VAL A 15 9.11 4.68 -0.74
C VAL A 15 8.39 3.50 -0.07
N HIS A 16 8.38 3.42 1.26
CA HIS A 16 7.59 2.44 2.02
C HIS A 16 6.11 2.48 1.62
N GLU A 17 5.47 3.65 1.72
CA GLU A 17 4.04 3.79 1.43
C GLU A 17 3.71 3.44 -0.03
N LEU A 18 4.55 3.86 -0.98
CA LEU A 18 4.36 3.57 -2.40
C LEU A 18 4.51 2.07 -2.70
N VAL A 19 5.54 1.41 -2.17
CA VAL A 19 5.80 -0.01 -2.42
C VAL A 19 4.73 -0.88 -1.78
N ALA A 20 4.40 -0.62 -0.51
CA ALA A 20 3.36 -1.36 0.20
C ALA A 20 2.01 -1.26 -0.54
N TYR A 21 1.61 -0.04 -0.91
CA TYR A 21 0.35 0.17 -1.62
C TYR A 21 0.34 -0.48 -3.00
N GLN A 22 1.36 -0.27 -3.83
CA GLN A 22 1.41 -0.85 -5.17
C GLN A 22 1.48 -2.38 -5.15
N ALA A 23 2.18 -2.99 -4.19
CA ALA A 23 2.26 -4.44 -4.05
C ALA A 23 0.91 -5.06 -3.65
N VAL A 24 0.15 -4.38 -2.79
CA VAL A 24 -1.24 -4.75 -2.47
C VAL A 24 -2.13 -4.64 -3.71
N VAL A 25 -2.10 -3.49 -4.42
CA VAL A 25 -2.92 -3.32 -5.63
C VAL A 25 -2.58 -4.38 -6.67
N LEU A 26 -1.29 -4.65 -6.91
CA LEU A 26 -0.83 -5.66 -7.85
C LEU A 26 -1.36 -7.06 -7.50
N ASN A 27 -1.26 -7.47 -6.23
CA ASN A 27 -1.81 -8.74 -5.79
C ASN A 27 -3.33 -8.82 -6.02
N ARG A 28 -4.06 -7.76 -5.68
CA ARG A 28 -5.52 -7.69 -5.84
C ARG A 28 -5.94 -7.85 -7.29
N ILE A 29 -5.34 -7.08 -8.21
CA ILE A 29 -5.73 -7.15 -9.64
C ILE A 29 -5.31 -8.48 -10.28
N LYS A 30 -4.18 -9.08 -9.88
CA LYS A 30 -3.77 -10.42 -10.34
C LYS A 30 -4.76 -11.50 -9.90
N MET A 31 -5.30 -11.39 -8.68
CA MET A 31 -6.31 -12.33 -8.18
C MET A 31 -7.63 -12.28 -8.97
N HIS A 32 -8.01 -11.11 -9.48
CA HIS A 32 -9.25 -10.94 -10.24
C HIS A 32 -9.09 -11.17 -11.75
N TYR A 33 -7.86 -11.17 -12.28
CA TYR A 33 -7.59 -11.20 -13.72
C TYR A 33 -8.38 -12.27 -14.50
N ARG A 34 -8.41 -13.50 -13.99
CA ARG A 34 -9.10 -14.63 -14.67
C ARG A 34 -10.63 -14.50 -14.67
N GLN A 35 -11.18 -13.69 -13.78
CA GLN A 35 -12.61 -13.47 -13.63
C GLN A 35 -13.11 -12.38 -14.59
N VAL A 36 -12.23 -11.50 -15.07
CA VAL A 36 -12.55 -10.47 -16.06
C VAL A 36 -12.90 -11.14 -17.39
N LYS A 37 -14.15 -10.95 -17.84
CA LYS A 37 -14.70 -11.55 -19.08
C LYS A 37 -14.69 -10.60 -20.27
N ASP A 38 -14.77 -9.30 -20.01
CA ASP A 38 -14.68 -8.27 -21.03
C ASP A 38 -13.24 -8.17 -21.55
N ASP A 39 -13.05 -8.26 -22.86
CA ASP A 39 -11.72 -8.36 -23.48
C ASP A 39 -10.93 -7.06 -23.37
N GLU A 40 -11.59 -5.91 -23.53
CA GLU A 40 -10.95 -4.60 -23.41
C GLU A 40 -10.49 -4.36 -21.96
N LEU A 41 -11.37 -4.62 -21.00
CA LEU A 41 -11.04 -4.54 -19.58
C LEU A 41 -9.92 -5.52 -19.20
N LYS A 42 -9.91 -6.73 -19.77
CA LYS A 42 -8.86 -7.71 -19.51
C LYS A 42 -7.50 -7.24 -20.04
N GLN A 43 -7.47 -6.58 -21.19
CA GLN A 43 -6.26 -5.93 -21.72
C GLN A 43 -5.79 -4.80 -20.78
N LEU A 44 -6.71 -3.99 -20.26
CA LEU A 44 -6.37 -2.95 -19.28
C LEU A 44 -5.82 -3.54 -17.97
N TYR A 45 -6.35 -4.67 -17.50
CA TYR A 45 -5.77 -5.38 -16.36
C TYR A 45 -4.35 -5.87 -16.67
N ALA A 46 -4.12 -6.49 -17.82
CA ALA A 46 -2.80 -6.98 -18.22
C ALA A 46 -1.78 -5.83 -18.34
N PHE A 47 -2.19 -4.69 -18.89
CA PHE A 47 -1.39 -3.47 -18.94
C PHE A 47 -1.06 -2.98 -17.53
N SER A 48 -2.06 -2.86 -16.66
CA SER A 48 -1.90 -2.38 -15.28
C SER A 48 -0.97 -3.27 -14.45
N ILE A 49 -1.07 -4.59 -14.63
CA ILE A 49 -0.19 -5.56 -13.98
C ILE A 49 1.27 -5.32 -14.38
N LYS A 50 1.55 -5.20 -15.69
CA LYS A 50 2.90 -4.93 -16.18
C LYS A 50 3.44 -3.58 -15.70
N ALA A 51 2.59 -2.55 -15.67
CA ALA A 51 2.98 -1.22 -15.19
C ALA A 51 3.36 -1.25 -13.69
N LEU A 52 2.55 -1.88 -12.84
CA LEU A 52 2.84 -2.01 -11.41
C LEU A 52 4.06 -2.90 -11.14
N GLU A 53 4.24 -3.99 -11.87
CA GLU A 53 5.46 -4.81 -11.78
C GLU A 53 6.72 -3.99 -12.10
N LYS A 54 6.67 -3.18 -13.16
CA LYS A 54 7.78 -2.29 -13.54
C LYS A 54 8.07 -1.27 -12.43
N ASN A 55 7.04 -0.55 -11.96
CA ASN A 55 7.20 0.46 -10.91
C ASN A 55 7.80 -0.15 -9.64
N LEU A 56 7.31 -1.31 -9.20
CA LEU A 56 7.83 -1.99 -8.02
C LEU A 56 9.30 -2.40 -8.21
N ARG A 57 9.67 -2.93 -9.38
CA ARG A 57 11.08 -3.26 -9.68
C ARG A 57 12.00 -2.04 -9.65
N GLU A 58 11.51 -0.88 -10.10
CA GLU A 58 12.26 0.38 -10.02
C GLU A 58 12.39 0.88 -8.58
N LEU A 59 11.30 0.88 -7.81
CA LEU A 59 11.29 1.32 -6.40
C LEU A 59 12.15 0.42 -5.49
N LEU A 60 12.14 -0.89 -5.73
CA LEU A 60 12.93 -1.85 -4.94
C LEU A 60 14.45 -1.60 -5.04
N GLN A 61 14.94 -0.94 -6.09
CA GLN A 61 16.37 -0.61 -6.24
C GLN A 61 16.85 0.41 -5.20
N PHE A 62 15.95 1.14 -4.55
CA PHE A 62 16.29 2.17 -3.57
C PHE A 62 16.35 1.65 -2.12
N TYR A 63 15.85 0.44 -1.83
CA TYR A 63 15.86 -0.13 -0.47
C TYR A 63 17.27 -0.32 0.11
N PRO A 64 18.30 -0.75 -0.65
CA PRO A 64 19.67 -0.81 -0.14
C PRO A 64 20.22 0.55 0.33
N ALA A 65 19.66 1.66 -0.17
CA ALA A 65 20.03 3.02 0.24
C ALA A 65 19.24 3.54 1.44
N ALA A 66 18.25 2.79 1.93
CA ALA A 66 17.46 3.14 3.09
C ALA A 66 18.26 2.94 4.41
N PRO A 67 18.11 3.84 5.40
CA PRO A 67 18.75 3.69 6.70
C PRO A 67 18.38 2.37 7.41
N GLY A 68 19.38 1.60 7.83
CA GLY A 68 19.18 0.45 8.73
C GLY A 68 18.72 -0.85 8.05
N PHE A 69 18.74 -0.93 6.72
CA PHE A 69 18.38 -2.13 5.97
C PHE A 69 19.30 -3.33 6.28
N ARG A 70 18.72 -4.49 6.60
CA ARG A 70 19.42 -5.80 6.61
C ARG A 70 18.45 -6.90 6.23
N GLU A 71 18.85 -7.78 5.32
CA GLU A 71 18.00 -8.84 4.75
C GLU A 71 17.70 -9.96 5.77
N GLN A 72 16.43 -10.34 5.91
CA GLN A 72 15.96 -11.48 6.73
C GLN A 72 14.64 -12.05 6.14
N GLU A 73 14.44 -13.36 6.27
CA GLU A 73 13.25 -14.06 5.75
C GLU A 73 12.17 -14.27 6.82
N GLU A 74 10.93 -13.83 6.56
CA GLU A 74 9.78 -14.21 7.39
C GLU A 74 8.48 -14.27 6.57
N ARG A 75 7.71 -15.36 6.62
CA ARG A 75 6.49 -15.56 5.80
C ARG A 75 5.23 -15.09 6.53
N ALA A 76 4.36 -14.33 5.85
CA ALA A 76 2.96 -14.20 6.25
C ALA A 76 2.04 -14.04 5.02
N GLU A 77 1.16 -15.02 4.78
CA GLU A 77 0.17 -15.00 3.69
C GLU A 77 -1.05 -14.10 4.00
N THR A 78 -1.37 -13.85 5.28
CA THR A 78 -2.53 -13.05 5.70
C THR A 78 -2.28 -11.53 5.68
N GLY A 79 -1.01 -11.11 5.65
CA GLY A 79 -0.65 -9.68 5.70
C GLY A 79 -1.19 -8.87 4.52
N PHE A 80 -1.31 -9.51 3.34
CA PHE A 80 -1.86 -8.88 2.13
C PHE A 80 -3.28 -8.33 2.35
N TYR A 81 -4.22 -9.15 2.83
CA TYR A 81 -5.61 -8.74 3.01
C TYR A 81 -5.75 -7.62 4.05
N ALA A 82 -4.95 -7.67 5.10
CA ALA A 82 -4.92 -6.61 6.10
C ALA A 82 -4.36 -5.30 5.52
N GLY A 83 -3.31 -5.39 4.68
CA GLY A 83 -2.76 -4.25 3.94
C GLY A 83 -3.76 -3.64 2.95
N ASP A 84 -4.56 -4.47 2.28
CA ASP A 84 -5.65 -4.03 1.40
C ASP A 84 -6.71 -3.22 2.16
N LEU A 85 -7.18 -3.75 3.29
CA LEU A 85 -8.10 -3.04 4.18
C LEU A 85 -7.50 -1.74 4.73
N LEU A 86 -6.22 -1.75 5.11
CA LEU A 86 -5.55 -0.57 5.65
C LEU A 86 -5.43 0.53 4.59
N GLY A 87 -5.04 0.16 3.36
CA GLY A 87 -4.95 1.08 2.23
C GLY A 87 -6.30 1.69 1.85
N ALA A 88 -7.36 0.89 1.89
CA ALA A 88 -8.73 1.38 1.67
C ALA A 88 -9.16 2.37 2.76
N ALA A 89 -8.89 2.08 4.03
CA ALA A 89 -9.21 2.97 5.14
C ALA A 89 -8.43 4.30 5.07
N LYS A 90 -7.12 4.26 4.79
CA LYS A 90 -6.29 5.46 4.56
C LYS A 90 -6.87 6.33 3.44
N THR A 91 -7.26 5.71 2.33
CA THR A 91 -7.84 6.41 1.17
C THR A 91 -9.18 7.04 1.51
N ALA A 92 -10.05 6.34 2.24
CA ALA A 92 -11.34 6.88 2.68
C ALA A 92 -11.16 8.14 3.55
N VAL A 93 -10.23 8.10 4.52
CA VAL A 93 -9.90 9.27 5.37
C VAL A 93 -9.48 10.48 4.53
N ARG A 94 -8.56 10.29 3.57
CA ARG A 94 -8.10 11.38 2.68
C ARG A 94 -9.24 11.94 1.83
N ASN A 95 -10.07 11.07 1.26
CA ASN A 95 -11.18 11.49 0.40
C ASN A 95 -12.24 12.28 1.17
N TYR A 96 -12.56 11.87 2.41
CA TYR A 96 -13.47 12.64 3.25
C TYR A 96 -12.88 13.99 3.64
N ALA A 97 -11.59 14.06 3.95
CA ALA A 97 -10.93 15.34 4.24
C ALA A 97 -11.05 16.32 3.06
N ILE A 98 -10.80 15.85 1.83
CA ILE A 98 -10.98 16.65 0.60
C ILE A 98 -12.45 17.05 0.42
N ALA A 99 -13.39 16.13 0.55
CA ALA A 99 -14.82 16.44 0.37
C ALA A 99 -15.34 17.50 1.36
N ILE A 100 -14.79 17.53 2.59
CA ILE A 100 -15.14 18.52 3.62
C ILE A 100 -14.65 19.92 3.24
N THR A 101 -13.51 20.06 2.56
CA THR A 101 -13.01 21.39 2.13
C THR A 101 -13.84 21.97 0.99
N GLU A 102 -14.45 21.12 0.16
CA GLU A 102 -15.22 21.55 -1.02
C GLU A 102 -16.73 21.71 -0.76
N THR A 103 -17.24 21.27 0.39
CA THR A 103 -18.68 21.36 0.66
C THR A 103 -19.08 22.73 1.17
N ALA A 104 -20.09 23.36 0.55
CA ALA A 104 -20.68 24.62 1.03
C ALA A 104 -21.91 24.37 1.96
N THR A 105 -22.60 23.25 1.79
CA THR A 105 -23.86 22.93 2.49
C THR A 105 -23.61 22.47 3.93
N PRO A 106 -24.09 23.20 4.96
CA PRO A 106 -23.81 22.87 6.36
C PRO A 106 -24.21 21.46 6.79
N ALA A 107 -25.43 21.03 6.45
CA ALA A 107 -25.92 19.69 6.79
C ALA A 107 -25.08 18.57 6.13
N LEU A 108 -24.59 18.79 4.90
CA LEU A 108 -23.69 17.84 4.25
C LEU A 108 -22.33 17.79 4.97
N ARG A 109 -21.79 18.94 5.38
CA ARG A 109 -20.54 19.01 6.14
C ARG A 109 -20.61 18.17 7.42
N GLU A 110 -21.71 18.25 8.16
CA GLU A 110 -21.92 17.45 9.38
C GLU A 110 -21.90 15.94 9.09
N VAL A 111 -22.54 15.50 8.00
CA VAL A 111 -22.53 14.10 7.57
C VAL A 111 -21.12 13.64 7.21
N LEU A 112 -20.40 14.43 6.41
CA LEU A 112 -19.04 14.09 5.97
C LEU A 112 -18.06 14.02 7.13
N VAL A 113 -18.14 14.95 8.09
CA VAL A 113 -17.32 14.93 9.32
C VAL A 113 -17.60 13.67 10.15
N ARG A 114 -18.87 13.28 10.30
CA ARG A 114 -19.21 12.03 11.00
C ARG A 114 -18.64 10.80 10.28
N GLN A 115 -18.71 10.75 8.95
CA GLN A 115 -18.17 9.65 8.16
C GLN A 115 -16.63 9.62 8.18
N LEU A 116 -15.97 10.78 8.17
CA LEU A 116 -14.53 10.90 8.41
C LEU A 116 -14.13 10.25 9.74
N ASN A 117 -14.84 10.57 10.82
CA ASN A 117 -14.58 9.98 12.14
C ASN A 117 -14.76 8.46 12.14
N ALA A 118 -15.76 7.94 11.43
CA ALA A 118 -15.94 6.50 11.25
C ALA A 118 -14.78 5.86 10.45
N ALA A 119 -14.30 6.52 9.39
CA ALA A 119 -13.15 6.06 8.61
C ALA A 119 -11.85 6.07 9.43
N ILE A 120 -11.65 7.07 10.31
CA ILE A 120 -10.53 7.12 11.26
C ILE A 120 -10.59 5.94 12.23
N ALA A 121 -11.78 5.64 12.79
CA ALA A 121 -11.96 4.49 13.67
C ALA A 121 -11.70 3.16 12.94
N TRP A 122 -12.18 3.03 11.70
CA TRP A 122 -11.90 1.86 10.86
C TRP A 122 -10.41 1.68 10.62
N HIS A 123 -9.69 2.75 10.22
CA HIS A 123 -8.24 2.72 10.06
C HIS A 123 -7.52 2.25 11.34
N ALA A 124 -7.88 2.82 12.50
CA ALA A 124 -7.27 2.48 13.77
C ALA A 124 -7.44 0.99 14.11
N GLN A 125 -8.65 0.43 13.91
CA GLN A 125 -8.91 -0.99 14.16
C GLN A 125 -8.05 -1.91 13.28
N VAL A 126 -7.95 -1.59 11.98
CA VAL A 126 -7.12 -2.36 11.04
C VAL A 126 -5.64 -2.24 11.41
N PHE A 127 -5.18 -1.03 11.73
CA PHE A 127 -3.80 -0.78 12.17
C PHE A 127 -3.45 -1.62 13.40
N TYR A 128 -4.26 -1.58 14.46
CA TYR A 128 -3.98 -2.36 15.67
C TYR A 128 -4.03 -3.86 15.43
N TYR A 129 -4.91 -4.34 14.54
CA TYR A 129 -4.93 -5.74 14.11
C TYR A 129 -3.60 -6.15 13.47
N MET A 130 -3.07 -5.32 12.55
CA MET A 130 -1.81 -5.57 11.85
C MET A 130 -0.61 -5.45 12.79
N TYR A 131 -0.61 -4.44 13.66
CA TYR A 131 0.45 -4.19 14.64
C TYR A 131 0.59 -5.37 15.61
N LYS A 132 -0.52 -5.86 16.18
CA LYS A 132 -0.53 -7.02 17.09
C LYS A 132 0.04 -8.30 16.47
N ARG A 133 0.00 -8.42 15.13
CA ARG A 133 0.46 -9.60 14.38
C ARG A 133 1.79 -9.38 13.66
N SER A 134 2.48 -8.28 13.94
CA SER A 134 3.73 -7.89 13.27
C SER A 134 3.61 -7.72 11.74
N TYR A 135 2.38 -7.59 11.21
CA TYR A 135 2.16 -7.26 9.79
C TYR A 135 2.48 -5.79 9.50
N TYR A 136 2.38 -4.92 10.50
CA TYR A 136 2.80 -3.52 10.43
C TYR A 136 3.65 -3.17 11.65
N PRO A 137 4.96 -3.45 11.64
CA PRO A 137 5.85 -3.21 12.78
C PRO A 137 6.24 -1.72 12.87
N ALA A 138 5.28 -0.85 13.22
CA ALA A 138 5.39 0.61 13.12
C ALA A 138 6.62 1.25 13.79
N TYR A 139 7.14 0.63 14.86
CA TYR A 139 8.31 1.12 15.61
C TYR A 139 9.62 0.41 15.24
N ASN A 140 9.58 -0.55 14.31
CA ASN A 140 10.76 -1.24 13.81
C ASN A 140 10.89 -1.00 12.29
N LEU A 141 11.56 0.11 11.93
CA LEU A 141 11.73 0.50 10.54
C LEU A 141 12.42 -0.59 9.71
N GLN A 142 13.40 -1.28 10.27
CA GLN A 142 14.12 -2.34 9.55
C GLN A 142 13.14 -3.45 9.13
N GLN A 143 12.32 -3.94 10.07
CA GLN A 143 11.32 -4.96 9.77
C GLN A 143 10.25 -4.44 8.81
N LEU A 144 9.85 -3.17 8.94
CA LEU A 144 8.88 -2.54 8.05
C LEU A 144 9.35 -2.59 6.59
N LEU A 145 10.60 -2.16 6.34
CA LEU A 145 11.19 -2.16 5.00
C LEU A 145 11.37 -3.58 4.44
N LEU A 146 11.72 -4.55 5.27
CA LEU A 146 11.81 -5.95 4.84
C LEU A 146 10.46 -6.52 4.42
N ASN A 147 9.40 -6.19 5.18
CA ASN A 147 8.04 -6.60 4.84
C ASN A 147 7.61 -6.03 3.48
N ASP A 148 7.99 -4.78 3.16
CA ASP A 148 7.67 -4.17 1.86
C ASP A 148 8.33 -4.89 0.69
N ILE A 149 9.63 -5.17 0.80
CA ILE A 149 10.38 -5.91 -0.24
C ILE A 149 9.71 -7.25 -0.49
N LYS A 150 9.42 -7.98 0.59
CA LYS A 150 8.81 -9.30 0.48
C LYS A 150 7.43 -9.23 -0.15
N LEU A 151 6.60 -8.29 0.29
CA LEU A 151 5.26 -8.08 -0.25
C LEU A 151 5.31 -7.78 -1.74
N ALA A 152 6.23 -6.91 -2.16
CA ALA A 152 6.44 -6.56 -3.56
C ALA A 152 6.96 -7.73 -4.39
N GLN A 153 7.98 -8.46 -3.91
CA GLN A 153 8.50 -9.64 -4.60
C GLN A 153 7.44 -10.73 -4.75
N ASN A 154 6.66 -11.00 -3.71
CA ASN A 154 5.54 -11.93 -3.77
C ASN A 154 4.50 -11.49 -4.81
N ALA A 155 4.14 -10.19 -4.82
CA ALA A 155 3.20 -9.64 -5.79
C ALA A 155 3.71 -9.76 -7.23
N ILE A 156 4.99 -9.48 -7.46
CA ILE A 156 5.66 -9.59 -8.77
C ILE A 156 5.68 -11.06 -9.23
N ASN A 157 6.08 -11.98 -8.36
CA ASN A 157 6.27 -13.40 -8.72
C ASN A 157 4.95 -14.20 -8.81
N LYS A 158 3.85 -13.67 -8.27
CA LYS A 158 2.52 -14.28 -8.37
C LYS A 158 2.03 -14.28 -9.83
N GLY A 159 1.63 -15.45 -10.34
CA GLY A 159 0.97 -15.57 -11.65
C GLY A 159 -0.46 -15.01 -11.66
N TYR A 160 -0.97 -14.69 -12.85
CA TYR A 160 -2.33 -14.21 -13.08
C TYR A 160 -2.96 -14.90 -14.30
#